data_AF-A0AAQ3U4K6-F1
#
_entry.id   AF-A0AAQ3U4K6-F1
#
_cell.length_a   1.000
_cell.length_b   1.000
_cell.length_c   1.000
_cell.angle_alpha   90.00
_cell.angle_beta   90.00
_cell.angle_gamma   90.00
#
_symmetry.space_group_name_H-M   'P 1'
#
loop_
_entity.id
_entity.type
_entity.pdbx_description
1 polymer ?
#
loop_
_entity_poly.entity_id
_entity_poly.type
_entity_poly.pdbx_seq_one_letter_code
_entity_poly.pdbx_strand_id
1 'polypeptide(L)'
;MQPTGHQVSWDEFCAAFRAHYLSPSLIELKQWEFRALQQGNMSVLKYVQAFIRLSQYSPEDVDTDPRRAARLLGGFDPTLLTHLGSCYDSFTELVDVAIDMEQCLR
;
A
#
# COMPACT_ATOMS: atom_id res chain seq x y z
N MET A 1 -19.15 -18.93 23.20
CA MET A 1 -19.19 -18.05 24.39
C MET A 1 -17.76 -17.91 24.89
N GLN A 2 -17.23 -16.69 25.03
CA GLN A 2 -15.89 -16.49 25.59
C GLN A 2 -15.90 -16.78 27.11
N PRO A 3 -14.78 -17.26 27.69
CA PRO A 3 -14.70 -17.55 29.12
C PRO A 3 -14.90 -16.29 29.97
N THR A 4 -15.54 -16.42 31.12
CA THR A 4 -15.63 -15.35 32.13
C THR A 4 -14.24 -14.95 32.60
N GLY A 5 -13.88 -13.67 32.43
CA GLY A 5 -12.56 -13.12 32.74
C GLY A 5 -11.63 -12.97 31.53
N HIS A 6 -12.06 -13.36 30.33
CA HIS A 6 -11.30 -13.12 29.09
C HIS A 6 -11.28 -11.63 28.75
N GLN A 7 -10.10 -11.02 28.81
CA GLN A 7 -9.89 -9.65 28.35
C GLN A 7 -9.57 -9.70 26.85
N VAL A 8 -10.49 -9.21 26.03
CA VAL A 8 -10.31 -9.16 24.57
C VAL A 8 -9.13 -8.24 24.26
N SER A 9 -8.10 -8.79 23.60
CA SER A 9 -6.98 -7.99 23.12
C SER A 9 -7.41 -7.13 21.94
N TRP A 10 -6.66 -6.07 21.65
CA TRP A 10 -6.94 -5.25 20.47
C TRP A 10 -6.85 -6.05 19.16
N ASP A 11 -5.92 -7.01 19.09
CA ASP A 11 -5.74 -7.88 17.92
C ASP A 11 -6.92 -8.85 17.74
N GLU A 12 -7.43 -9.42 18.83
CA GLU A 12 -8.63 -10.27 18.80
C GLU A 12 -9.86 -9.50 18.33
N PHE A 13 -10.05 -8.28 18.84
CA PHE A 13 -11.13 -7.40 18.39
C PHE A 13 -11.01 -7.10 16.89
N CYS A 14 -9.82 -6.71 16.44
CA CYS A 14 -9.57 -6.40 15.04
C CYS A 14 -9.80 -7.60 14.13
N ALA A 15 -9.36 -8.80 14.54
CA ALA A 15 -9.58 -10.04 13.79
C ALA A 15 -11.08 -10.37 13.68
N ALA A 16 -11.81 -10.33 14.79
CA ALA A 16 -13.25 -10.59 14.82
C ALA A 16 -14.04 -9.54 14.01
N PHE A 17 -13.67 -8.27 14.13
CA PHE A 17 -14.28 -7.18 13.36
C PHE A 17 -14.07 -7.38 11.86
N ARG A 18 -12.82 -7.66 11.44
CA ARG A 18 -12.51 -7.94 10.03
C ARG A 18 -13.30 -9.15 9.53
N ALA A 19 -13.34 -10.25 10.27
CA ALA A 19 -14.09 -11.45 9.87
C ALA A 19 -15.60 -11.20 9.74
N HIS A 20 -16.16 -10.30 10.55
CA HIS A 20 -17.60 -9.99 10.53
C HIS A 20 -17.99 -9.00 9.42
N TYR A 21 -17.16 -7.97 9.18
CA TYR A 21 -17.49 -6.86 8.28
C TYR A 21 -16.78 -6.92 6.93
N LEU A 22 -15.68 -7.67 6.80
CA LEU A 22 -14.96 -7.86 5.55
C LEU A 22 -15.20 -9.28 5.04
N SER A 23 -16.05 -9.41 4.02
CA SER A 23 -16.22 -10.69 3.35
C SER A 23 -14.92 -11.11 2.65
N PRO A 24 -14.63 -12.42 2.54
CA PRO A 24 -13.46 -12.90 1.81
C PRO A 24 -13.37 -12.34 0.38
N SER A 25 -14.49 -12.31 -0.34
CA SER A 25 -14.56 -11.75 -1.70
C SER A 25 -14.27 -10.24 -1.76
N LEU A 26 -14.61 -9.48 -0.71
CA LEU A 26 -14.24 -8.07 -0.64
C LEU A 26 -12.73 -7.90 -0.44
N ILE A 27 -12.12 -8.72 0.40
CA ILE A 27 -10.67 -8.71 0.61
C ILE A 27 -9.95 -9.07 -0.69
N GLU A 28 -10.38 -10.13 -1.38
CA GLU A 28 -9.84 -10.54 -2.68
C GLU A 28 -9.97 -9.42 -3.72
N LEU A 29 -11.12 -8.76 -3.79
CA LEU A 29 -11.32 -7.60 -4.67
C LEU A 29 -10.35 -6.47 -4.34
N LYS A 30 -10.15 -6.15 -3.06
CA LYS A 30 -9.23 -5.08 -2.63
C LYS A 30 -7.77 -5.44 -2.89
N GLN A 31 -7.39 -6.71 -2.73
CA GLN A 31 -6.07 -7.20 -3.12
C GLN A 31 -5.86 -7.10 -4.64
N TRP A 32 -6.87 -7.44 -5.43
CA TRP A 32 -6.81 -7.28 -6.88
C TRP A 32 -6.68 -5.79 -7.27
N GLU A 33 -7.47 -4.90 -6.67
CA GLU A 33 -7.34 -3.45 -6.85
C GLU A 33 -5.92 -2.96 -6.51
N PHE A 34 -5.33 -3.45 -5.41
CA PHE A 34 -3.97 -3.10 -5.03
C PHE A 34 -2.92 -3.58 -6.05
N ARG A 35 -3.06 -4.83 -6.51
CA ARG A 35 -2.15 -5.45 -7.49
C ARG A 35 -2.31 -4.88 -8.90
N ALA A 36 -3.46 -4.28 -9.20
CA ALA A 36 -3.71 -3.57 -10.45
C ALA A 36 -3.45 -2.05 -10.35
N LEU A 37 -3.15 -1.51 -9.16
CA LEU A 37 -2.97 -0.07 -8.96
C LEU A 37 -1.79 0.46 -9.79
N GLN A 38 -2.05 1.48 -10.59
CA GLN A 38 -1.08 2.23 -11.40
C GLN A 38 -1.31 3.73 -11.14
N GLN A 39 -0.26 4.54 -11.27
CA GLN A 39 -0.32 5.99 -11.13
C GLN A 39 -1.28 6.58 -12.17
N GLY A 40 -1.13 6.17 -13.44
CA GLY A 40 -1.92 6.70 -14.54
C GLY A 40 -1.91 8.23 -14.55
N ASN A 41 -3.09 8.84 -14.56
CA ASN A 41 -3.24 10.31 -14.55
C ASN A 41 -3.24 10.93 -13.14
N MET A 42 -2.99 10.14 -12.09
CA MET A 42 -2.92 10.66 -10.72
C MET A 42 -1.59 11.36 -10.48
N SER A 43 -1.59 12.36 -9.60
CA SER A 43 -0.33 12.83 -9.03
C SER A 43 0.33 11.72 -8.21
N VAL A 44 1.66 11.78 -8.08
CA VAL A 44 2.44 10.85 -7.25
C VAL A 44 1.86 10.79 -5.84
N LEU A 45 1.55 11.94 -5.24
CA LEU A 45 0.96 11.99 -3.90
C LEU A 45 -0.38 11.24 -3.81
N LYS A 46 -1.27 11.40 -4.79
CA LYS A 46 -2.58 10.71 -4.80
C LYS A 46 -2.40 9.20 -5.01
N TYR A 47 -1.48 8.82 -5.87
CA TYR A 47 -1.13 7.42 -6.10
C TYR A 47 -0.57 6.77 -4.81
N VAL A 48 0.39 7.41 -4.13
CA VAL A 48 0.96 6.93 -2.87
C VAL A 48 -0.12 6.81 -1.77
N GLN A 49 -1.04 7.78 -1.67
CA GLN A 49 -2.17 7.69 -0.74
C GLN A 49 -3.07 6.49 -1.03
N ALA A 50 -3.40 6.26 -2.31
CA ALA A 50 -4.18 5.10 -2.72
C ALA A 50 -3.44 3.78 -2.43
N PHE A 51 -2.13 3.75 -2.68
CA PHE A 51 -1.25 2.63 -2.39
C PHE A 51 -1.28 2.26 -0.91
N ILE A 52 -1.02 3.23 -0.01
CA ILE A 52 -1.00 3.00 1.45
C ILE A 52 -2.37 2.54 1.96
N ARG A 53 -3.46 3.08 1.39
CA ARG A 53 -4.81 2.66 1.77
C ARG A 53 -5.09 1.21 1.36
N LEU A 54 -4.72 0.83 0.15
CA LEU A 54 -5.01 -0.49 -0.40
C LEU A 54 -4.03 -1.57 0.10
N SER A 55 -2.80 -1.22 0.46
CA SER A 55 -1.80 -2.17 0.96
C SER A 55 -2.21 -2.85 2.26
N GLN A 56 -3.15 -2.25 3.02
CA GLN A 56 -3.71 -2.83 4.24
C GLN A 56 -4.45 -4.15 4.02
N TYR A 57 -4.88 -4.41 2.78
CA TYR A 57 -5.58 -5.65 2.39
C TYR A 57 -4.62 -6.72 1.86
N SER A 58 -3.36 -6.36 1.59
CA SER A 58 -2.36 -7.23 0.96
C SER A 58 -1.01 -7.14 1.68
N PRO A 59 -0.96 -7.40 3.00
CA PRO A 59 0.28 -7.29 3.77
C PRO A 59 1.41 -8.16 3.22
N GLU A 60 1.09 -9.29 2.59
CA GLU A 60 2.05 -10.20 1.93
C GLU A 60 2.80 -9.55 0.76
N ASP A 61 2.21 -8.56 0.11
CA ASP A 61 2.81 -7.86 -1.04
C ASP A 61 3.73 -6.70 -0.61
N VAL A 62 3.69 -6.31 0.68
CA VAL A 62 4.40 -5.15 1.24
C VAL A 62 5.06 -5.44 2.59
N ASP A 63 5.28 -6.72 2.91
CA ASP A 63 5.77 -7.21 4.20
C ASP A 63 7.20 -6.75 4.54
N THR A 64 7.95 -6.31 3.53
CA THR A 64 9.30 -5.77 3.66
C THR A 64 9.43 -4.47 2.88
N ASP A 65 10.27 -3.55 3.36
CA ASP A 65 10.54 -2.28 2.69
C ASP A 65 10.98 -2.46 1.22
N PRO A 66 11.86 -3.41 0.86
CA PRO A 66 12.21 -3.67 -0.54
C PRO A 66 11.02 -4.11 -1.40
N ARG A 67 10.14 -5.00 -0.89
CA ARG A 67 8.94 -5.42 -1.63
C ARG A 67 7.95 -4.28 -1.78
N ARG A 68 7.75 -3.50 -0.72
CA ARG A 68 6.89 -2.32 -0.72
C ARG A 68 7.37 -1.27 -1.72
N ALA A 69 8.68 -0.98 -1.74
CA ALA A 69 9.29 -0.05 -2.68
C ALA A 69 9.18 -0.56 -4.13
N ALA A 70 9.52 -1.83 -4.38
CA ALA A 70 9.38 -2.44 -5.70
C ALA A 70 7.94 -2.40 -6.22
N ARG A 71 6.96 -2.66 -5.33
CA ARG A 71 5.54 -2.61 -5.66
C ARG A 71 5.07 -1.19 -5.99
N LEU A 72 5.58 -0.17 -5.28
CA LEU A 72 5.29 1.24 -5.55
C LEU A 72 5.89 1.68 -6.90
N LEU A 73 7.18 1.39 -7.13
CA LEU A 73 7.87 1.68 -8.38
C LEU A 73 7.17 1.03 -9.58
N GLY A 74 6.74 -0.22 -9.43
CA GLY A 74 6.05 -0.96 -10.50
C GLY A 74 4.68 -0.41 -10.91
N GLY A 75 4.16 0.60 -10.21
CA GLY A 75 2.96 1.32 -10.63
C GLY A 75 3.18 2.77 -11.02
N PHE A 76 4.40 3.31 -10.96
CA PHE A 76 4.64 4.68 -11.42
C PHE A 76 4.50 4.82 -12.93
N ASP A 77 4.21 6.05 -13.35
CA ASP A 77 4.24 6.42 -14.76
C ASP A 77 5.63 6.12 -15.36
N PRO A 78 5.72 5.51 -16.56
CA PRO A 78 7.00 5.19 -17.18
C PRO A 78 7.91 6.41 -17.37
N THR A 79 7.36 7.60 -17.65
CA THR A 79 8.14 8.82 -17.82
C THR A 79 8.81 9.20 -16.51
N LEU A 80 8.05 9.22 -15.40
CA LEU A 80 8.60 9.47 -14.07
C LEU A 80 9.71 8.47 -13.72
N LEU A 81 9.48 7.17 -13.99
CA LEU A 81 10.47 6.12 -13.74
C LEU A 81 11.81 6.33 -14.45
N THR A 82 11.82 6.93 -15.64
CA THR A 82 13.09 7.22 -16.36
C THR A 82 13.96 8.27 -15.66
N HIS A 83 13.36 9.09 -14.79
CA HIS A 83 14.07 10.13 -14.04
C HIS A 83 14.42 9.69 -12.61
N LEU A 84 13.86 8.57 -12.15
CA LEU A 84 14.12 8.04 -10.82
C LEU A 84 15.40 7.20 -10.79
N GLY A 85 16.13 7.28 -9.67
CA GLY A 85 17.30 6.45 -9.42
C GLY A 85 16.95 4.99 -9.11
N SER A 86 17.98 4.15 -8.96
CA SER A 86 17.83 2.70 -8.75
C SER A 86 17.89 2.25 -7.29
N CYS A 87 18.30 3.12 -6.36
CA CYS A 87 18.55 2.77 -4.96
C CYS A 87 17.96 3.82 -4.02
N TYR A 88 17.26 3.37 -2.98
CA TYR A 88 16.68 4.17 -1.92
C TYR A 88 16.88 3.43 -0.59
N ASP A 89 17.22 4.14 0.48
CA ASP A 89 17.47 3.58 1.80
C ASP A 89 16.17 3.29 2.56
N SER A 90 15.06 3.92 2.16
CA SER A 90 13.74 3.69 2.76
C SER A 90 12.58 3.95 1.80
N PHE A 91 11.39 3.44 2.17
CA PHE A 91 10.15 3.76 1.45
C PHE A 91 9.83 5.26 1.45
N THR A 92 10.11 5.96 2.56
CA THR A 92 9.84 7.40 2.69
C THR A 92 10.71 8.21 1.73
N GLU A 93 12.01 7.90 1.68
CA GLU A 93 12.94 8.57 0.74
C GLU A 93 12.49 8.40 -0.71
N LEU A 94 12.09 7.19 -1.10
CA LEU A 94 11.54 6.94 -2.44
C LEU A 94 10.31 7.82 -2.73
N VAL A 95 9.39 7.95 -1.77
CA VAL A 95 8.18 8.78 -1.93
C VAL A 95 8.53 10.25 -2.09
N ASP A 96 9.43 10.78 -1.26
CA ASP A 96 9.83 12.19 -1.28
C ASP A 96 10.52 12.52 -2.62
N VAL A 97 11.49 11.69 -3.05
CA VAL A 97 12.17 11.86 -4.34
C VAL A 97 11.18 11.80 -5.51
N ALA A 98 10.20 10.89 -5.47
CA ALA A 98 9.19 10.79 -6.54
C ALA A 98 8.27 12.02 -6.60
N ILE A 99 7.90 12.59 -5.44
CA ILE A 99 7.07 13.80 -5.38
C ILE A 99 7.86 15.00 -5.93
N ASP A 100 9.11 15.17 -5.53
CA ASP A 100 9.97 16.26 -6.00
C ASP A 100 10.26 16.15 -7.49
N MET A 101 10.49 14.93 -7.99
CA MET A 101 10.70 14.69 -9.41
C MET A 101 9.45 14.99 -10.25
N GLU A 102 8.26 14.58 -9.80
CA GLU A 102 7.01 14.94 -10.50
C GLU A 102 6.83 16.46 -10.59
N GLN A 103 7.19 17.21 -9.55
CA GLN A 103 7.12 18.67 -9.56
C GLN A 103 8.12 19.31 -10.53
N CYS A 104 9.31 18.72 -10.70
CA CYS A 104 10.31 19.18 -11.67
C CYS A 104 9.91 18.94 -13.13
N LEU A 105 9.09 17.91 -13.40
CA LEU A 105 8.66 17.52 -14.75
C LEU A 105 7.42 18.28 -15.24
N ARG A 106 6.81 19.11 -14.40
CA ARG A 106 5.63 19.93 -14.72
C ARG A 106 6.02 21.36 -15.08
#